data_AF-W8Z223-F1
#
_entry.id   AF-W8Z223-F1
#
_cell.length_a   1.000
_cell.length_b   1.000
_cell.length_c   1.000
_cell.angle_alpha   90.00
_cell.angle_beta   90.00
_cell.angle_gamma   90.00
#
_symmetry.space_group_name_H-M   'P 1'
#
loop_
_entity.id
_entity.type
_entity.pdbx_description
1 polymer ?
#
loop_
_entity_poly.entity_id
_entity_poly.type
_entity_poly.pdbx_seq_one_letter_code
_entity_poly.pdbx_strand_id
1 'polypeptide(L)'
;EKIKQGRIAVLAAHLPAIIDASKDYVKAHPGSDYVPVGPLERAGAEPDRPVDLGIQGNNVTVITKACKNVDAALKLLDFLASDEGFKLVRYGVEGVHYDMVDGKPVAKQEFFDKFASDTTGKAKKNEGFSIGYEDMTGQDRLNSLGGDIWADQDRIAKMDNARKILRPNGISVISAYNPGDVMAKSPQWEALKPSMDKIGDVWKEAIFAKSDDAALKVIGALRDQMNKTGYPDAIKYVNDNLKGKEVVKLAMPN
;
A
#
# COMPACT_ATOMS: atom_id res chain seq x y z
N GLU A 1 5.10 12.77 15.45
CA GLU A 1 5.03 13.88 16.43
C GLU A 1 4.13 15.04 16.00
N LYS A 2 4.29 15.64 14.81
CA LYS A 2 3.50 16.83 14.39
C LYS A 2 1.97 16.62 14.35
N ILE A 3 1.51 15.42 13.95
CA ILE A 3 0.07 15.05 13.91
C ILE A 3 -0.55 15.06 15.32
N LYS A 4 0.15 14.50 16.30
CA LYS A 4 -0.28 14.45 17.72
C LYS A 4 -0.44 15.84 18.35
N GLN A 5 0.16 16.86 17.75
CA GLN A 5 0.12 18.25 18.22
C GLN A 5 -0.93 19.09 17.46
N GLY A 6 -1.69 18.51 16.52
CA GLY A 6 -2.67 19.25 15.71
C GLY A 6 -2.04 20.22 14.69
N ARG A 7 -0.76 20.06 14.36
CA ARG A 7 -0.01 21.02 13.52
C ARG A 7 -0.07 20.73 12.01
N ILE A 8 -0.87 19.74 11.60
CA ILE A 8 -0.96 19.27 10.20
C ILE A 8 -2.42 19.33 9.78
N ALA A 9 -2.76 20.22 8.85
CA ALA A 9 -4.12 20.35 8.34
C ALA A 9 -4.45 19.33 7.24
N VAL A 10 -3.47 18.99 6.40
CA VAL A 10 -3.63 18.07 5.28
C VAL A 10 -2.45 17.10 5.26
N LEU A 11 -2.75 15.81 5.05
CA LEU A 11 -1.75 14.75 5.04
C LEU A 11 -2.09 13.71 3.97
N ALA A 12 -1.10 13.39 3.13
CA ALA A 12 -1.18 12.27 2.19
C ALA A 12 -0.48 11.05 2.82
N ALA A 13 -1.26 10.17 3.47
CA ALA A 13 -0.78 8.94 4.08
C ALA A 13 -1.90 7.89 4.15
N HIS A 14 -1.56 6.65 4.52
CA HIS A 14 -2.55 5.62 4.79
C HIS A 14 -3.46 6.03 5.95
N LEU A 15 -4.77 6.10 5.70
CA LEU A 15 -5.75 6.55 6.69
C LEU A 15 -5.70 5.78 8.03
N PRO A 16 -5.48 4.46 8.10
CA PRO A 16 -5.27 3.76 9.38
C PRO A 16 -4.17 4.40 10.24
N ALA A 17 -3.03 4.74 9.63
CA ALA A 17 -1.91 5.36 10.34
C ALA A 17 -2.24 6.78 10.81
N ILE A 18 -3.07 7.51 10.06
CA ILE A 18 -3.56 8.84 10.48
C ILE A 18 -4.45 8.70 11.70
N ILE A 19 -5.44 7.80 11.67
CA ILE A 19 -6.35 7.52 12.79
C ILE A 19 -5.56 7.14 14.04
N ASP A 20 -4.62 6.21 13.91
CA ASP A 20 -3.79 5.75 15.03
C ASP A 20 -2.90 6.88 15.58
N ALA A 21 -2.34 7.71 14.71
CA ALA A 21 -1.49 8.83 15.11
C ALA A 21 -2.26 10.02 15.72
N SER A 22 -3.54 10.20 15.38
CA SER A 22 -4.35 11.34 15.83
C SER A 22 -5.28 11.02 17.00
N LYS A 23 -5.48 9.74 17.35
CA LYS A 23 -6.47 9.27 18.34
C LYS A 23 -6.47 10.06 19.66
N ASP A 24 -5.29 10.25 20.27
CA ASP A 24 -5.17 10.98 21.54
C ASP A 24 -5.50 12.46 21.39
N TYR A 25 -5.09 13.07 20.28
CA TYR A 25 -5.36 14.49 19.99
C TYR A 25 -6.86 14.74 19.81
N VAL A 26 -7.53 13.90 19.01
CA VAL A 26 -8.98 13.96 18.78
C VAL A 26 -9.74 13.77 20.10
N LYS A 27 -9.32 12.84 20.95
CA LYS A 27 -9.91 12.64 22.28
C LYS A 27 -9.76 13.86 23.18
N ALA A 28 -8.61 14.53 23.16
CA ALA A 28 -8.35 15.74 23.94
C ALA A 28 -9.04 17.00 23.37
N HIS A 29 -9.39 17.01 22.08
CA HIS A 29 -10.00 18.14 21.37
C HIS A 29 -11.27 17.70 20.63
N PRO A 30 -12.39 17.48 21.35
CA PRO A 30 -13.66 17.09 20.74
C PRO A 30 -14.07 18.05 19.61
N GLY A 31 -14.48 17.50 18.47
CA GLY A 31 -14.82 18.27 17.27
C GLY A 31 -13.67 18.44 16.27
N SER A 32 -12.45 18.00 16.60
CA SER A 32 -11.38 17.81 15.64
C SER A 32 -11.38 16.38 15.08
N ASP A 33 -11.17 16.21 13.78
CA ASP A 33 -10.97 14.89 13.16
C ASP A 33 -10.21 15.02 11.82
N TYR A 34 -9.60 13.92 11.37
CA TYR A 34 -9.11 13.80 10.01
C TYR A 34 -10.14 13.06 9.17
N VAL A 35 -10.66 13.75 8.16
CA VAL A 35 -11.59 13.16 7.20
C VAL A 35 -10.85 12.84 5.89
N PRO A 36 -11.17 11.73 5.22
CA PRO A 36 -10.68 11.45 3.89
C PRO A 36 -11.21 12.51 2.91
N VAL A 37 -10.32 13.05 2.09
CA VAL A 37 -10.67 14.00 1.03
C VAL A 37 -10.28 13.36 -0.30
N GLY A 38 -11.26 13.11 -1.17
CA GLY A 38 -11.01 12.64 -2.53
C GLY A 38 -12.21 11.95 -3.19
N PRO A 39 -12.01 11.42 -4.42
CA PRO A 39 -10.84 11.67 -5.26
C PRO A 39 -10.74 13.17 -5.62
N LEU A 40 -9.52 13.72 -5.52
CA LEU A 40 -9.28 15.12 -5.89
C LEU A 40 -9.23 15.24 -7.42
N GLU A 41 -9.82 16.29 -7.97
CA GLU A 41 -9.65 16.65 -9.37
C GLU A 41 -8.17 16.87 -9.68
N ARG A 42 -7.71 16.36 -10.82
CA ARG A 42 -6.33 16.50 -11.27
C ARG A 42 -6.32 17.14 -12.64
N ALA A 43 -5.56 18.23 -12.77
CA ALA A 43 -5.43 18.94 -14.04
C ALA A 43 -4.93 17.99 -15.15
N GLY A 44 -5.70 17.90 -16.25
CA GLY A 44 -5.38 17.04 -17.39
C GLY A 44 -5.64 15.55 -17.19
N ALA A 45 -6.37 15.16 -16.15
CA ALA A 45 -6.86 13.79 -15.98
C ALA A 45 -8.39 13.77 -15.92
N GLU A 46 -9.00 12.68 -16.39
CA GLU A 46 -10.43 12.47 -16.25
C GLU A 46 -10.85 12.46 -14.77
N PRO A 47 -12.02 13.06 -14.41
CA PRO A 47 -12.50 13.13 -13.03
C PRO A 47 -12.66 11.78 -12.33
N ASP A 48 -12.86 10.71 -13.10
CA ASP A 48 -13.06 9.34 -12.64
C ASP A 48 -11.81 8.46 -12.81
N ARG A 49 -10.65 9.05 -13.18
CA ARG A 49 -9.46 8.28 -13.52
C ARG A 49 -9.03 7.38 -12.35
N PRO A 50 -9.07 6.05 -12.52
CA PRO A 50 -8.63 5.14 -11.48
C PRO A 50 -7.12 5.31 -11.25
N VAL A 51 -6.72 5.17 -9.99
CA VAL A 51 -5.33 4.86 -9.67
C VAL A 51 -5.18 3.36 -9.85
N ASP A 52 -4.33 2.95 -10.79
CA ASP A 52 -4.02 1.55 -11.01
C ASP A 52 -3.07 1.11 -9.89
N LEU A 53 -3.57 0.29 -8.97
CA LEU A 53 -2.75 -0.32 -7.93
C LEU A 53 -2.20 -1.64 -8.47
N GLY A 54 -0.88 -1.80 -8.41
CA GLY A 54 -0.28 -3.11 -8.63
C GLY A 54 -0.72 -4.05 -7.51
N ILE A 55 -1.19 -5.25 -7.86
CA ILE A 55 -1.31 -6.36 -6.90
C ILE A 55 0.10 -6.91 -6.70
N GLN A 56 0.92 -6.17 -5.95
CA GLN A 56 2.27 -6.58 -5.59
C GLN A 56 2.28 -6.89 -4.09
N GLY A 57 2.80 -8.06 -3.72
CA GLY A 57 3.08 -8.37 -2.31
C GLY A 57 4.23 -7.50 -1.80
N ASN A 58 4.15 -7.03 -0.56
CA ASN A 58 5.22 -6.21 0.04
C ASN A 58 6.40 -7.05 0.55
N ASN A 59 6.18 -8.35 0.81
CA ASN A 59 7.12 -9.23 1.49
C ASN A 59 7.51 -10.41 0.60
N VAL A 60 8.82 -10.61 0.45
CA VAL A 60 9.39 -11.75 -0.28
C VAL A 60 9.92 -12.74 0.75
N THR A 61 9.30 -13.91 0.82
CA THR A 61 9.80 -15.04 1.62
C THR A 61 10.73 -15.89 0.76
N VAL A 62 11.95 -16.17 1.25
CA VAL A 62 12.97 -16.91 0.50
C VAL A 62 13.48 -18.11 1.30
N ILE A 63 13.58 -19.27 0.63
CA ILE A 63 14.29 -20.44 1.16
C ILE A 63 15.75 -20.34 0.71
N THR A 64 16.67 -20.22 1.68
CA THR A 64 18.10 -20.08 1.36
C THR A 64 18.69 -21.38 0.83
N LYS A 65 19.79 -21.27 0.07
CA LYS A 65 20.58 -22.43 -0.39
C LYS A 65 21.11 -23.30 0.75
N ALA A 66 21.24 -22.75 1.96
CA ALA A 66 21.72 -23.46 3.14
C ALA A 66 20.62 -24.27 3.86
N CYS A 67 19.35 -24.17 3.42
CA CYS A 67 18.25 -24.92 4.01
C CYS A 67 18.47 -26.43 3.86
N LYS A 68 18.64 -27.12 4.98
CA LYS A 68 18.89 -28.58 5.00
C LYS A 68 17.64 -29.40 4.67
N ASN A 69 16.45 -28.82 4.81
CA ASN A 69 15.19 -29.50 4.59
C ASN A 69 14.18 -28.56 3.92
N VAL A 70 14.28 -28.48 2.59
CA VAL A 70 13.42 -27.63 1.76
C VAL A 70 11.97 -28.11 1.83
N ASP A 71 11.72 -29.41 1.88
CA ASP A 71 10.36 -29.96 1.95
C ASP A 71 9.63 -29.54 3.23
N ALA A 72 10.32 -29.54 4.37
CA ALA A 72 9.72 -29.05 5.62
C ALA A 72 9.42 -27.55 5.57
N ALA A 73 10.30 -26.74 4.97
CA ALA A 73 10.06 -25.32 4.77
C ALA A 73 8.85 -25.08 3.87
N LEU A 74 8.74 -25.81 2.76
CA LEU A 74 7.59 -25.72 1.85
C LEU A 74 6.28 -26.13 2.52
N LYS A 75 6.28 -27.20 3.34
CA LYS A 75 5.09 -27.60 4.11
C LYS A 75 4.62 -26.52 5.08
N LEU A 76 5.55 -25.81 5.72
CA LEU A 76 5.20 -24.70 6.60
C LEU A 76 4.58 -23.54 5.80
N LEU A 77 5.17 -23.17 4.67
CA LEU A 77 4.63 -22.09 3.82
C LEU A 77 3.25 -22.45 3.25
N ASP A 78 3.07 -23.70 2.82
CA ASP A 78 1.78 -24.22 2.35
C ASP A 78 0.72 -24.18 3.45
N PHE A 79 1.08 -24.60 4.67
CA PHE A 79 0.20 -24.48 5.83
C PHE A 79 -0.18 -23.02 6.11
N LEU A 80 0.78 -22.10 6.16
CA LEU A 80 0.51 -20.68 6.42
C LEU A 80 -0.35 -20.03 5.31
N ALA A 81 -0.23 -20.52 4.07
CA ALA A 81 -1.05 -20.12 2.93
C ALA A 81 -2.42 -20.80 2.88
N SER A 82 -2.71 -21.78 3.73
CA SER A 82 -4.04 -22.38 3.88
C SER A 82 -4.99 -21.46 4.68
N ASP A 83 -6.30 -21.73 4.65
CA ASP A 83 -7.27 -21.01 5.49
C ASP A 83 -7.00 -21.22 6.98
N GLU A 84 -6.60 -22.44 7.38
CA GLU A 84 -6.29 -22.78 8.76
C GLU A 84 -5.08 -22.00 9.27
N GLY A 85 -3.96 -22.04 8.52
CA GLY A 85 -2.75 -21.32 8.91
C GLY A 85 -2.92 -19.81 8.91
N PHE A 86 -3.67 -19.25 7.95
CA PHE A 86 -3.99 -17.82 7.96
C PHE A 86 -4.83 -17.42 9.17
N LYS A 87 -5.90 -18.18 9.47
CA LYS A 87 -6.71 -17.93 10.67
C LYS A 87 -5.88 -18.07 11.95
N LEU A 88 -5.00 -19.07 12.03
CA LEU A 88 -4.14 -19.26 13.19
C LEU A 88 -3.28 -18.02 13.46
N VAL A 89 -2.58 -17.49 12.45
CA VAL A 89 -1.65 -16.36 12.67
C VAL A 89 -2.36 -15.01 12.76
N ARG A 90 -3.60 -14.89 12.25
CA ARG A 90 -4.40 -13.65 12.30
C ARG A 90 -5.36 -13.58 13.49
N TYR A 91 -5.98 -14.69 13.85
CA TYR A 91 -7.06 -14.80 14.84
C TYR A 91 -6.70 -15.68 16.03
N GLY A 92 -5.63 -16.49 15.93
CA GLY A 92 -5.17 -17.36 17.00
C GLY A 92 -5.86 -18.71 16.96
N VAL A 93 -5.94 -19.35 18.13
CA VAL A 93 -6.57 -20.66 18.29
C VAL A 93 -8.08 -20.52 18.48
N GLU A 94 -8.87 -21.20 17.64
CA GLU A 94 -10.33 -21.32 17.77
C GLU A 94 -10.73 -21.98 19.10
N GLY A 95 -11.78 -21.50 19.74
CA GLY A 95 -12.20 -21.95 21.08
C GLY A 95 -11.35 -21.39 22.22
N VAL A 96 -10.24 -20.69 21.93
CA VAL A 96 -9.42 -19.97 22.91
C VAL A 96 -9.53 -18.47 22.69
N HIS A 97 -9.12 -17.98 21.52
CA HIS A 97 -9.03 -16.55 21.22
C HIS A 97 -10.28 -16.03 20.50
N TYR A 98 -10.90 -16.87 19.69
CA TYR A 98 -12.09 -16.56 18.91
C TYR A 98 -12.97 -17.81 18.76
N ASP A 99 -14.23 -17.63 18.43
CA ASP A 99 -15.16 -18.70 18.07
C ASP A 99 -15.72 -18.47 16.66
N MET A 100 -16.12 -19.53 15.96
CA MET A 100 -16.85 -19.42 14.70
C MET A 100 -18.35 -19.29 14.98
N VAL A 101 -18.94 -18.16 14.59
CA VAL A 101 -20.39 -17.89 14.69
C VAL A 101 -20.90 -17.57 13.29
N ASP A 102 -21.90 -18.33 12.82
CA ASP A 102 -22.49 -18.17 11.48
C ASP A 102 -21.45 -18.17 10.35
N GLY A 103 -20.43 -19.01 10.47
CA GLY A 103 -19.36 -19.13 9.47
C GLY A 103 -18.35 -17.98 9.49
N LYS A 104 -18.37 -17.10 10.50
CA LYS A 104 -17.41 -15.99 10.66
C LYS A 104 -16.66 -16.09 11.99
N PRO A 105 -15.38 -15.72 12.03
CA PRO A 105 -14.64 -15.62 13.28
C PRO A 105 -15.16 -14.44 14.12
N VAL A 106 -15.37 -14.67 15.41
CA VAL A 106 -15.77 -13.68 16.39
C VAL A 106 -14.79 -13.73 17.56
N ALA A 107 -14.10 -12.62 17.81
CA ALA A 107 -13.14 -12.53 18.92
C ALA A 107 -13.83 -12.77 20.26
N LYS A 108 -13.17 -13.50 21.16
CA LYS A 108 -13.61 -13.57 22.55
C LYS A 108 -13.34 -12.24 23.25
N GLN A 109 -14.34 -11.78 24.00
CA GLN A 109 -14.32 -10.45 24.63
C GLN A 109 -13.09 -10.24 25.51
N GLU A 110 -12.68 -11.25 26.28
CA GLU A 110 -11.51 -11.15 27.17
C GLU A 110 -10.22 -10.79 26.43
N PHE A 111 -9.99 -11.39 25.26
CA PHE A 111 -8.80 -11.14 24.44
C PHE A 111 -8.93 -9.83 23.68
N PHE A 112 -10.14 -9.52 23.19
CA PHE A 112 -10.42 -8.24 22.56
C PHE A 112 -10.09 -7.08 23.51
N ASP A 113 -10.61 -7.10 24.74
CA ASP A 113 -10.39 -6.05 25.73
C ASP A 113 -8.91 -5.99 26.17
N LYS A 114 -8.28 -7.15 26.36
CA LYS A 114 -6.85 -7.26 26.65
C LYS A 114 -5.99 -6.60 25.57
N PHE A 115 -6.30 -6.84 24.30
CA PHE A 115 -5.53 -6.28 23.20
C PHE A 115 -5.85 -4.81 22.94
N ALA A 116 -7.11 -4.39 23.11
CA ALA A 116 -7.52 -3.00 22.92
C ALA A 116 -6.97 -2.07 24.01
N SER A 117 -6.77 -2.57 25.23
CA SER A 117 -6.20 -1.80 26.35
C SER A 117 -4.66 -1.71 26.32
N ASP A 118 -3.97 -2.60 25.60
CA ASP A 118 -2.51 -2.58 25.50
C ASP A 118 -2.03 -1.72 24.32
N THR A 119 -1.63 -0.50 24.63
CA THR A 119 -1.05 0.44 23.66
C THR A 119 0.38 0.08 23.22
N THR A 120 1.03 -0.89 23.87
CA THR A 120 2.40 -1.33 23.52
C THR A 120 2.43 -2.46 22.49
N GLY A 121 1.30 -3.15 22.29
CA GLY A 121 1.19 -4.32 21.43
C GLY A 121 1.89 -5.58 21.95
N LYS A 122 2.41 -5.56 23.18
CA LYS A 122 3.07 -6.71 23.82
C LYS A 122 2.09 -7.83 24.14
N ALA A 123 0.87 -7.51 24.56
CA ALA A 123 -0.17 -8.48 24.88
C ALA A 123 -0.47 -9.38 23.68
N LYS A 124 -0.64 -8.80 22.49
CA LYS A 124 -0.81 -9.57 21.25
C LYS A 124 0.41 -10.44 20.95
N LYS A 125 1.63 -9.89 21.06
CA LYS A 125 2.87 -10.64 20.79
C LYS A 125 3.08 -11.82 21.73
N ASN A 126 2.73 -11.67 23.01
CA ASN A 126 2.84 -12.74 24.00
C ASN A 126 1.89 -13.91 23.70
N GLU A 127 0.77 -13.65 23.03
CA GLU A 127 -0.16 -14.68 22.55
C GLU A 127 0.22 -15.22 21.16
N GLY A 128 1.38 -14.82 20.60
CA GLY A 128 1.88 -15.33 19.33
C GLY A 128 1.41 -14.57 18.09
N PHE A 129 0.75 -13.41 18.25
CA PHE A 129 0.33 -12.56 17.14
C PHE A 129 1.38 -11.52 16.78
N SER A 130 1.43 -11.10 15.51
CA SER A 130 2.31 -10.02 15.06
C SER A 130 3.80 -10.29 15.33
N ILE A 131 4.22 -11.54 15.11
CA ILE A 131 5.59 -12.03 15.29
C ILE A 131 6.24 -12.42 13.95
N GLY A 132 5.63 -12.07 12.83
CA GLY A 132 6.18 -12.21 11.48
C GLY A 132 5.60 -13.36 10.65
N TYR A 133 4.86 -14.30 11.25
CA TYR A 133 4.25 -15.40 10.46
C TYR A 133 3.11 -14.90 9.58
N GLU A 134 2.43 -13.82 9.96
CA GLU A 134 1.40 -13.17 9.15
C GLU A 134 1.92 -12.73 7.77
N ASP A 135 3.20 -12.34 7.69
CA ASP A 135 3.87 -11.91 6.46
C ASP A 135 4.23 -13.07 5.53
N MET A 136 4.17 -14.30 6.04
CA MET A 136 4.46 -15.54 5.31
C MET A 136 3.20 -16.24 4.79
N THR A 137 2.03 -15.64 4.98
CA THR A 137 0.74 -16.22 4.55
C THR A 137 0.40 -16.00 3.07
N GLY A 138 1.26 -15.31 2.33
CA GLY A 138 1.04 -14.98 0.92
C GLY A 138 0.10 -13.79 0.75
N GLN A 139 -1.00 -13.97 0.01
CA GLN A 139 -1.99 -12.91 -0.19
C GLN A 139 -2.75 -12.63 1.10
N ASP A 140 -2.95 -11.34 1.40
CA ASP A 140 -3.79 -10.94 2.53
C ASP A 140 -5.25 -11.32 2.27
N ARG A 141 -5.76 -12.25 3.06
CA ARG A 141 -7.12 -12.81 2.99
C ARG A 141 -8.01 -12.35 4.13
N LEU A 142 -7.62 -11.29 4.85
CA LEU A 142 -8.34 -10.84 6.03
C LEU A 142 -9.81 -10.55 5.70
N ASN A 143 -10.08 -9.87 4.59
CA ASN A 143 -11.45 -9.56 4.18
C ASN A 143 -12.25 -10.79 3.72
N SER A 144 -11.62 -11.76 3.05
CA SER A 144 -12.32 -12.97 2.58
C SER A 144 -12.54 -14.00 3.69
N LEU A 145 -11.80 -13.91 4.80
CA LEU A 145 -11.84 -14.88 5.90
C LEU A 145 -12.43 -14.34 7.22
N GLY A 146 -13.10 -13.18 7.20
CA GLY A 146 -13.91 -12.72 8.34
C GLY A 146 -13.70 -11.27 8.76
N GLY A 147 -12.72 -10.57 8.19
CA GLY A 147 -12.37 -9.20 8.53
C GLY A 147 -11.40 -9.11 9.72
N ASP A 148 -11.11 -7.89 10.15
CA ASP A 148 -10.28 -7.64 11.34
C ASP A 148 -11.12 -7.78 12.61
N ILE A 149 -11.15 -8.98 13.20
CA ILE A 149 -11.90 -9.25 14.44
C ILE A 149 -11.33 -8.52 15.66
N TRP A 150 -10.15 -7.92 15.53
CA TRP A 150 -9.48 -7.20 16.61
C TRP A 150 -9.59 -5.68 16.47
N ALA A 151 -10.22 -5.18 15.40
CA ALA A 151 -10.50 -3.77 15.22
C ALA A 151 -11.78 -3.37 15.97
N ASP A 152 -11.77 -2.18 16.57
CA ASP A 152 -13.00 -1.60 17.11
C ASP A 152 -13.97 -1.19 15.99
N GLN A 153 -15.27 -1.17 16.31
CA GLN A 153 -16.34 -0.89 15.34
C GLN A 153 -16.28 0.53 14.77
N ASP A 154 -15.77 1.51 15.53
CA ASP A 154 -15.60 2.89 15.06
C ASP A 154 -14.52 2.97 13.97
N ARG A 155 -13.39 2.28 14.17
CA ARG A 155 -12.34 2.13 13.16
C ARG A 155 -12.89 1.50 11.88
N ILE A 156 -13.66 0.42 12.00
CA ILE A 156 -14.29 -0.25 10.84
C ILE A 156 -15.22 0.71 10.09
N ALA A 157 -16.11 1.41 10.81
CA ALA A 157 -17.04 2.37 10.23
C ALA A 157 -16.30 3.54 9.52
N LYS A 158 -15.24 4.07 10.13
CA LYS A 158 -14.38 5.10 9.52
C LYS A 158 -13.71 4.60 8.24
N MET A 159 -13.25 3.35 8.22
CA MET A 159 -12.66 2.74 7.04
C MET A 159 -13.65 2.55 5.90
N ASP A 160 -14.86 2.11 6.22
CA ASP A 160 -15.92 1.94 5.22
C ASP A 160 -16.40 3.27 4.66
N ASN A 161 -16.54 4.30 5.50
CA ASN A 161 -16.85 5.65 5.05
C ASN A 161 -15.76 6.18 4.09
N ALA A 162 -14.49 5.99 4.45
CA ALA A 162 -13.38 6.41 3.61
C ALA A 162 -13.33 5.69 2.27
N ARG A 163 -13.63 4.38 2.24
CA ARG A 163 -13.69 3.62 0.97
C ARG A 163 -14.77 4.17 0.04
N LYS A 164 -15.95 4.54 0.55
CA LYS A 164 -17.04 5.14 -0.25
C LYS A 164 -16.62 6.47 -0.88
N ILE A 165 -15.92 7.32 -0.11
CA ILE A 165 -15.41 8.61 -0.57
C ILE A 165 -14.29 8.42 -1.60
N LEU A 166 -13.30 7.60 -1.30
CA LEU A 166 -12.09 7.45 -2.11
C LEU A 166 -12.27 6.55 -3.34
N ARG A 167 -13.30 5.72 -3.37
CA ARG A 167 -13.57 4.73 -4.42
C ARG A 167 -15.04 4.77 -4.83
N PRO A 168 -15.56 5.92 -5.30
CA PRO A 168 -16.98 6.08 -5.63
C PRO A 168 -17.44 5.09 -6.72
N ASN A 169 -16.52 4.68 -7.60
CA ASN A 169 -16.78 3.75 -8.70
C ASN A 169 -16.41 2.29 -8.35
N GLY A 170 -16.07 2.01 -7.09
CA GLY A 170 -15.61 0.68 -6.67
C GLY A 170 -14.19 0.35 -7.11
N ILE A 171 -13.92 -0.96 -7.25
CA ILE A 171 -12.62 -1.51 -7.66
C ILE A 171 -12.87 -2.48 -8.81
N SER A 172 -12.10 -2.35 -9.89
CA SER A 172 -12.02 -3.34 -10.95
C SER A 172 -10.63 -3.95 -11.00
N VAL A 173 -10.57 -5.27 -11.20
CA VAL A 173 -9.30 -5.97 -11.45
C VAL A 173 -9.10 -6.02 -12.96
N ILE A 174 -7.97 -5.51 -13.43
CA ILE A 174 -7.59 -5.54 -14.85
C ILE A 174 -6.27 -6.28 -15.02
N SER A 175 -6.10 -6.91 -16.18
CA SER A 175 -4.79 -7.39 -16.65
C SER A 175 -4.26 -6.39 -17.68
N ALA A 176 -3.17 -5.71 -17.35
CA ALA A 176 -2.64 -4.63 -18.16
C ALA A 176 -1.10 -4.68 -18.24
N TYR A 177 -0.55 -4.15 -19.32
CA TYR A 177 0.90 -4.06 -19.52
C TYR A 177 1.46 -2.81 -18.82
N ASN A 178 2.60 -2.94 -18.14
CA ASN A 178 3.33 -1.81 -17.60
C ASN A 178 4.18 -1.16 -18.71
N PRO A 179 3.97 0.12 -19.05
CA PRO A 179 4.76 0.81 -20.06
C PRO A 179 6.27 0.87 -19.75
N GLY A 180 6.64 0.93 -18.47
CA GLY A 180 8.04 0.94 -18.03
C GLY A 180 8.78 -0.36 -18.38
N ASP A 181 8.13 -1.51 -18.23
CA ASP A 181 8.71 -2.81 -18.58
C ASP A 181 8.96 -2.96 -20.09
N VAL A 182 8.14 -2.30 -20.90
CA VAL A 182 8.32 -2.23 -22.35
C VAL A 182 9.42 -1.23 -22.71
N MET A 183 9.46 -0.08 -22.05
CA MET A 183 10.50 0.93 -22.25
C MET A 183 11.90 0.39 -21.97
N ALA A 184 12.04 -0.45 -20.94
CA ALA A 184 13.29 -1.10 -20.57
C ALA A 184 13.82 -2.06 -21.65
N LYS A 185 12.99 -2.43 -22.65
CA LYS A 185 13.36 -3.25 -23.80
C LYS A 185 13.63 -2.42 -25.06
N SER A 186 13.49 -1.10 -25.00
CA SER A 186 13.79 -0.23 -26.13
C SER A 186 15.30 -0.19 -26.42
N PRO A 187 15.72 -0.03 -27.69
CA PRO A 187 17.13 0.13 -28.04
C PRO A 187 17.81 1.33 -27.36
N GLN A 188 17.03 2.33 -26.95
CA GLN A 188 17.52 3.56 -26.32
C GLN A 188 17.72 3.41 -24.81
N TRP A 189 17.26 2.32 -24.20
CA TRP A 189 17.18 2.21 -22.74
C TRP A 189 18.51 2.43 -22.03
N GLU A 190 19.60 1.81 -22.51
CA GLU A 190 20.92 1.95 -21.89
C GLU A 190 21.41 3.41 -21.84
N ALA A 191 21.13 4.19 -22.89
CA ALA A 191 21.48 5.61 -22.92
C ALA A 191 20.52 6.47 -22.09
N LEU A 192 19.23 6.11 -22.07
CA LEU A 192 18.16 6.85 -21.42
C LEU A 192 18.12 6.65 -19.89
N LYS A 193 18.42 5.43 -19.42
CA LYS A 193 18.26 5.02 -18.02
C LYS A 193 18.94 5.97 -17.01
N PRO A 194 20.19 6.44 -17.21
CA PRO A 194 20.82 7.36 -16.26
C PRO A 194 20.07 8.69 -16.10
N SER A 195 19.36 9.16 -17.13
CA SER A 195 18.51 10.34 -17.05
C SER A 195 17.21 10.01 -16.31
N MET A 196 16.59 8.86 -16.60
CA MET A 196 15.37 8.40 -15.92
C MET A 196 15.57 8.23 -14.41
N ASP A 197 16.70 7.65 -13.99
CA ASP A 197 17.04 7.41 -12.59
C ASP A 197 17.13 8.73 -11.78
N LYS A 198 17.42 9.87 -12.45
CA LYS A 198 17.56 11.19 -11.81
C LYS A 198 16.24 11.93 -11.60
N ILE A 199 15.11 11.45 -12.12
CA ILE A 199 13.81 12.15 -12.04
C ILE A 199 13.46 12.48 -10.59
N GLY A 200 13.63 11.51 -9.67
CA GLY A 200 13.30 11.71 -8.26
C GLY A 200 14.16 12.77 -7.57
N ASP A 201 15.45 12.84 -7.91
CA ASP A 201 16.37 13.80 -7.30
C ASP A 201 16.17 15.22 -7.84
N VAL A 202 15.98 15.36 -9.16
CA VAL A 202 15.66 16.65 -9.78
C VAL A 202 14.31 17.17 -9.30
N TRP A 203 13.32 16.28 -9.09
CA TRP A 203 12.04 16.68 -8.52
C TRP A 203 12.18 17.22 -7.10
N LYS A 204 12.99 16.57 -6.25
CA LYS A 204 13.29 17.08 -4.91
C LYS A 204 14.02 18.42 -4.97
N GLU A 205 15.02 18.56 -5.84
CA GLU A 205 15.74 19.82 -6.04
C GLU A 205 14.77 20.95 -6.44
N ALA A 206 13.85 20.68 -7.37
CA ALA A 206 12.84 21.63 -7.80
C ALA A 206 11.89 22.05 -6.66
N ILE A 207 11.44 21.11 -5.82
CA ILE A 207 10.59 21.40 -4.65
C ILE A 207 11.28 22.38 -3.67
N PHE A 208 12.60 22.24 -3.49
CA PHE A 208 13.38 23.07 -2.58
C PHE A 208 14.04 24.27 -3.25
N ALA A 209 13.73 24.55 -4.52
CA ALA A 209 14.26 25.68 -5.24
C ALA A 209 13.75 27.01 -4.63
N LYS A 210 14.56 28.07 -4.75
CA LYS A 210 14.24 29.39 -4.16
C LYS A 210 13.21 30.19 -4.98
N SER A 211 12.87 29.73 -6.18
CA SER A 211 11.90 30.34 -7.07
C SER A 211 11.42 29.33 -8.11
N ASP A 212 10.25 29.61 -8.69
CA ASP A 212 9.68 28.83 -9.79
C ASP A 212 10.63 28.77 -10.99
N ASP A 213 11.30 29.89 -11.33
CA ASP A 213 12.29 29.92 -12.41
C ASP A 213 13.45 28.95 -12.17
N ALA A 214 13.94 28.87 -10.92
CA ALA A 214 15.00 27.94 -10.57
C ALA A 214 14.52 26.49 -10.63
N ALA A 215 13.30 26.21 -10.18
CA ALA A 215 12.67 24.89 -10.27
C ALA A 215 12.49 24.46 -11.74
N LEU A 216 11.93 25.34 -12.58
CA LEU A 216 11.72 25.10 -14.00
C LEU A 216 13.03 24.88 -14.75
N LYS A 217 14.11 25.57 -14.37
CA LYS A 217 15.42 25.39 -14.97
C LYS A 217 15.97 23.97 -14.75
N VAL A 218 15.92 23.44 -13.53
CA VAL A 218 16.45 22.10 -13.24
C VAL A 218 15.59 20.99 -13.87
N ILE A 219 14.27 21.17 -13.86
CA ILE A 219 13.33 20.26 -14.55
C ILE A 219 13.57 20.29 -16.07
N GLY A 220 13.72 21.48 -16.64
CA GLY A 220 13.98 21.67 -18.07
C GLY A 220 15.29 21.04 -18.52
N ALA A 221 16.36 21.22 -17.74
CA ALA A 221 17.67 20.61 -18.03
C ALA A 221 17.59 19.08 -18.07
N LEU A 222 16.89 18.46 -17.12
CA LEU A 222 16.68 17.01 -17.13
C LEU A 222 15.84 16.57 -18.34
N ARG A 223 14.76 17.29 -18.65
CA ARG A 223 13.90 17.00 -19.81
C ARG A 223 14.72 17.03 -21.11
N ASP A 224 15.55 18.05 -21.29
CA ASP A 224 16.42 18.17 -22.46
C ASP A 224 17.43 17.03 -22.53
N GLN A 225 17.98 16.61 -21.39
CA GLN A 225 18.87 15.46 -21.31
C GLN A 225 18.14 14.18 -21.72
N MET A 226 16.95 13.92 -21.16
CA MET A 226 16.13 12.76 -21.52
C MET A 226 15.83 12.71 -23.01
N ASN A 227 15.48 13.85 -23.60
CA ASN A 227 15.23 13.96 -25.03
C ASN A 227 16.48 13.62 -25.85
N LYS A 228 17.65 14.14 -25.47
CA LYS A 228 18.94 13.83 -26.12
C LYS A 228 19.34 12.37 -25.96
N THR A 229 18.98 11.73 -24.85
CA THR A 229 19.30 10.32 -24.58
C THR A 229 18.28 9.33 -25.14
N GLY A 230 17.37 9.78 -26.02
CA GLY A 230 16.47 8.89 -26.78
C GLY A 230 15.09 8.66 -26.16
N TYR A 231 14.64 9.51 -25.23
CA TYR A 231 13.29 9.40 -24.65
C TYR A 231 12.15 9.41 -25.71
N PRO A 232 12.16 10.29 -26.75
CA PRO A 232 11.11 10.29 -27.77
C PRO A 232 11.00 8.96 -28.52
N ASP A 233 12.14 8.37 -28.88
CA ASP A 233 12.19 7.09 -29.59
C ASP A 233 11.78 5.93 -28.67
N ALA A 234 12.19 5.96 -27.40
CA ALA A 234 11.76 4.99 -26.41
C ALA A 234 10.23 5.03 -26.20
N ILE A 235 9.63 6.22 -26.13
CA ILE A 235 8.18 6.39 -26.04
C ILE A 235 7.48 5.91 -27.31
N LYS A 236 8.03 6.20 -28.49
CA LYS A 236 7.50 5.67 -29.75
C LYS A 236 7.53 4.14 -29.75
N TYR A 237 8.65 3.53 -29.35
CA TYR A 237 8.79 2.08 -29.21
C TYR A 237 7.71 1.50 -28.27
N VAL A 238 7.48 2.12 -27.12
CA VAL A 238 6.43 1.69 -26.17
C VAL A 238 5.05 1.77 -26.81
N ASN A 239 4.70 2.89 -27.44
CA ASN A 239 3.39 3.09 -28.06
C ASN A 239 3.13 2.09 -29.19
N ASP A 240 4.12 1.82 -30.03
CA ASP A 240 4.01 0.84 -31.12
C ASP A 240 3.80 -0.59 -30.57
N ASN A 241 4.53 -0.96 -29.52
CA ASN A 241 4.44 -2.29 -28.90
C ASN A 241 3.17 -2.50 -28.05
N LEU A 242 2.57 -1.41 -27.56
CA LEU A 242 1.38 -1.41 -26.72
C LEU A 242 0.10 -0.99 -27.45
N LYS A 243 0.18 -0.74 -28.76
CA LYS A 243 -0.98 -0.35 -29.56
C LYS A 243 -2.11 -1.37 -29.45
N GLY A 244 -3.29 -0.90 -29.01
CA GLY A 244 -4.48 -1.74 -28.83
C GLY A 244 -4.45 -2.68 -27.62
N LYS A 245 -3.47 -2.55 -26.73
CA LYS A 245 -3.39 -3.33 -25.49
C LYS A 245 -3.88 -2.53 -24.30
N GLU A 246 -4.42 -3.21 -23.29
CA GLU A 246 -4.71 -2.59 -22.00
C GLU A 246 -3.39 -2.27 -21.29
N VAL A 247 -3.22 -1.03 -20.86
CA VAL A 247 -1.96 -0.54 -20.26
C VAL A 247 -2.22 0.10 -18.91
N VAL A 248 -1.29 -0.07 -17.99
CA VAL A 248 -1.28 0.67 -16.72
C VAL A 248 -1.10 2.14 -17.05
N LYS A 249 -2.09 2.96 -16.70
CA LYS A 249 -2.11 4.40 -17.00
C LYS A 249 -1.57 5.23 -15.87
N LEU A 250 -1.74 4.77 -14.62
CA LEU A 250 -1.23 5.47 -13.45
C LEU A 250 -0.99 4.49 -12.31
N ALA A 251 0.27 4.12 -12.08
CA ALA A 251 0.67 3.40 -10.88
C ALA A 251 1.10 4.38 -9.79
N MET A 252 0.71 4.12 -8.52
CA MET A 252 1.47 4.70 -7.42
C MET A 252 2.86 4.06 -7.40
N PRO A 253 3.94 4.83 -7.24
CA PRO A 253 5.23 4.25 -6.91
C PRO A 253 5.10 3.49 -5.59
N ASN A 254 5.54 2.24 -5.56
CA ASN A 254 5.65 1.45 -4.33
C ASN A 254 6.69 2.06 -3.39
#